data_AF-A0A699L6P8-F1
#
_entry.id   AF-A0A699L6P8-F1
#
_cell.length_a   1.000
_cell.length_b   1.000
_cell.length_c   1.000
_cell.angle_alpha   90.00
_cell.angle_beta   90.00
_cell.angle_gamma   90.00
#
_symmetry.space_group_name_H-M   'P 1'
#
loop_
_entity.id
_entity.type
_entity.pdbx_description
1 polymer ?
#
loop_
_entity_poly.entity_id
_entity_poly.type
_entity_poly.pdbx_seq_one_letter_code
_entity_poly.pdbx_strand_id
1 'polypeptide(L)'
;MNKRWRVDLEFPKIEVRFQNLNVETFVHVGSRALPTITNFIVNMTEAFLRQLRIYKGKRRKLTILDDVSGIIRPSRMTLLLGPPSSGKTTLLLALAGRLGDHLQTSGKITYNGHGLKEFVPQRTSSYVSQQDWHIAEMTVKETLDLSARCQGVGFKYDMLMELTRREKIAGIRPDEDLDIFMKV
;
A
#
# COMPACT_ATOMS: atom_id res chain seq x y z
N MET A 1 3.76 1.79 31.16
CA MET A 1 5.03 1.28 30.59
C MET A 1 4.70 0.09 29.70
N ASN A 2 4.98 0.13 28.40
CA ASN A 2 4.52 -0.92 27.46
C ASN A 2 5.07 -2.31 27.87
N LYS A 3 4.18 -3.27 28.16
CA LYS A 3 4.47 -4.61 28.73
C LYS A 3 5.46 -5.47 27.88
N ARG A 4 5.69 -5.10 26.62
CA ARG A 4 6.45 -5.82 25.58
C ARG A 4 7.96 -5.96 25.83
N TRP A 5 8.54 -5.08 26.64
CA TRP A 5 9.98 -5.09 26.96
C TRP A 5 10.37 -6.14 28.00
N ARG A 6 9.41 -6.87 28.59
CA ARG A 6 9.66 -7.86 29.67
C ARG A 6 10.24 -9.19 29.19
N VAL A 7 10.14 -9.51 27.89
CA VAL A 7 10.53 -10.81 27.30
C VAL A 7 11.46 -10.69 26.08
N ASP A 8 12.06 -9.51 25.90
CA ASP A 8 13.05 -9.21 24.86
C ASP A 8 12.61 -9.64 23.45
N LEU A 9 11.33 -9.37 23.12
CA LEU A 9 10.76 -9.70 21.82
C LEU A 9 11.15 -8.62 20.80
N GLU A 10 12.14 -8.92 19.96
CA GLU A 10 12.49 -8.06 18.84
C GLU A 10 11.52 -8.24 17.67
N PHE A 11 10.84 -7.17 17.28
CA PHE A 11 9.98 -7.17 16.10
C PHE A 11 10.82 -7.04 14.83
N PRO A 12 10.41 -7.70 13.73
CA PRO A 12 11.06 -7.51 12.44
C PRO A 12 11.01 -6.04 12.05
N LYS A 13 12.19 -5.42 11.92
CA LYS A 13 12.33 -4.04 11.48
C LYS A 13 12.35 -4.02 9.96
N ILE A 14 11.47 -3.24 9.36
CA ILE A 14 11.35 -3.11 7.92
C ILE A 14 11.96 -1.78 7.49
N GLU A 15 13.00 -1.88 6.67
CA GLU A 15 13.58 -0.77 5.93
C GLU A 15 13.14 -0.86 4.47
N VAL A 16 12.63 0.25 3.93
CA VAL A 16 12.22 0.34 2.52
C VAL A 16 13.21 1.23 1.79
N ARG A 17 13.85 0.71 0.74
CA ARG A 17 14.76 1.47 -0.13
C ARG A 17 14.18 1.56 -1.52
N PHE A 18 14.25 2.75 -2.10
CA PHE A 18 13.87 2.99 -3.49
C PHE A 18 15.02 3.71 -4.21
N GLN A 19 15.33 3.26 -5.43
CA GLN A 19 16.45 3.74 -6.22
C GLN A 19 16.02 3.93 -7.66
N ASN A 20 16.32 5.11 -8.19
CA ASN A 20 16.05 5.52 -9.57
C ASN A 20 14.59 5.23 -9.98
N LEU A 21 13.66 5.50 -9.06
CA LEU A 21 12.25 5.18 -9.24
C LEU A 21 11.62 6.18 -10.22
N ASN A 22 11.19 5.66 -11.37
CA ASN A 22 10.39 6.41 -12.33
C ASN A 22 9.00 5.80 -12.44
N VAL A 23 7.99 6.67 -12.50
CA VAL A 23 6.60 6.26 -12.77
C VAL A 23 6.04 7.11 -13.89
N GLU A 24 5.57 6.44 -14.93
CA GLU A 24 5.19 7.07 -16.19
C GLU A 24 3.82 6.56 -16.63
N THR A 25 3.07 7.40 -17.33
CA THR A 25 1.78 7.06 -17.91
C THR A 25 1.64 7.61 -19.32
N PHE A 26 0.82 6.94 -20.14
CA PHE A 26 0.50 7.42 -21.48
C PHE A 26 -0.90 8.06 -21.47
N VAL A 27 -0.93 9.39 -21.50
CA VAL A 27 -2.17 10.16 -21.55
C VAL A 27 -2.51 10.54 -22.99
N HIS A 28 -3.80 10.58 -23.31
CA HIS A 28 -4.27 11.11 -24.59
C HIS A 28 -4.17 12.63 -24.57
N VAL A 29 -3.61 13.23 -25.61
CA VAL A 29 -3.41 14.70 -25.68
C VAL A 29 -4.69 15.38 -26.12
N GLY A 30 -5.19 16.32 -25.30
CA GLY A 30 -6.36 17.16 -25.60
C GLY A 30 -7.23 17.40 -24.35
N SER A 31 -8.26 18.23 -24.45
CA SER A 31 -9.17 18.65 -23.37
C SER A 31 -10.04 17.52 -22.75
N ARG A 32 -9.63 16.26 -22.90
CA ARG A 32 -10.39 15.05 -22.54
C ARG A 32 -9.84 14.35 -21.27
N ALA A 33 -9.20 15.11 -20.38
CA ALA A 33 -8.71 14.58 -19.10
C ALA A 33 -9.85 14.20 -18.14
N LEU A 34 -11.06 14.69 -18.38
CA LEU A 34 -12.27 14.36 -17.60
C LEU A 34 -13.22 13.51 -18.47
N PRO A 35 -13.63 12.31 -18.00
CA PRO A 35 -14.63 11.50 -18.70
C PRO A 35 -16.02 12.12 -18.50
N THR A 36 -16.35 13.10 -19.32
CA THR A 36 -17.73 13.58 -19.49
C THR A 36 -18.43 12.66 -20.50
N ILE A 37 -19.75 12.46 -20.38
CA ILE A 37 -20.57 11.61 -21.27
C ILE A 37 -20.30 11.94 -22.75
N THR A 38 -20.14 13.22 -23.08
CA THR A 38 -19.82 13.68 -24.43
C THR A 38 -18.45 13.20 -24.91
N ASN A 39 -17.43 13.22 -24.03
CA ASN A 39 -16.09 12.71 -24.35
C ASN A 39 -16.09 11.19 -24.52
N PHE A 40 -16.98 10.46 -23.83
CA PHE A 40 -17.13 9.02 -23.99
C PHE A 40 -17.70 8.64 -25.36
N ILE A 41 -18.77 9.31 -25.81
CA ILE A 41 -19.37 9.08 -27.14
C ILE A 41 -18.37 9.40 -28.25
N VAL A 42 -17.64 10.52 -28.14
CA VAL A 42 -16.61 10.90 -29.11
C VAL A 42 -15.42 9.93 -29.10
N ASN A 43 -15.02 9.42 -27.92
CA ASN A 43 -13.98 8.39 -27.85
C ASN A 43 -14.43 7.06 -28.46
N MET A 44 -15.72 6.70 -28.34
CA MET A 44 -16.27 5.47 -28.93
C MET A 44 -16.31 5.54 -30.46
N THR A 45 -16.73 6.67 -31.02
CA THR A 45 -16.72 6.88 -32.48
C THR A 45 -15.30 6.97 -33.03
N GLU A 46 -14.38 7.60 -32.31
CA GLU A 46 -12.95 7.58 -32.67
C GLU A 46 -12.31 6.18 -32.53
N ALA A 47 -12.74 5.36 -31.57
CA ALA A 47 -12.29 3.96 -31.46
C ALA A 47 -12.76 3.13 -32.66
N PHE A 48 -14.00 3.34 -33.11
CA PHE A 48 -14.53 2.73 -34.33
C PHE A 48 -13.78 3.20 -35.59
N LEU A 49 -13.48 4.51 -35.70
CA LEU A 49 -12.68 5.08 -36.79
C LEU A 49 -11.20 4.65 -36.76
N ARG A 50 -10.65 4.37 -35.57
CA ARG A 50 -9.34 3.73 -35.37
C ARG A 50 -9.32 2.30 -35.87
N GLN A 51 -10.39 1.54 -35.66
CA GLN A 51 -10.54 0.18 -36.20
C GLN A 51 -10.59 0.16 -37.73
N LEU A 52 -11.11 1.24 -38.33
CA LEU A 52 -11.06 1.52 -39.76
C LEU A 52 -9.69 2.09 -40.24
N ARG A 53 -8.67 2.18 -39.37
CA ARG A 53 -7.31 2.72 -39.64
C ARG A 53 -7.24 4.20 -40.07
N ILE A 54 -8.30 4.98 -39.87
CA ILE A 54 -8.39 6.36 -40.36
C ILE A 54 -7.69 7.36 -39.42
N TYR A 55 -7.55 7.03 -38.12
CA TYR A 55 -7.04 7.98 -37.12
C TYR A 55 -6.01 7.35 -36.17
N LYS A 56 -4.81 7.93 -36.06
CA LYS A 56 -3.79 7.59 -35.05
C LYS A 56 -3.83 8.64 -33.95
N GLY A 57 -4.60 8.42 -32.89
CA GLY A 57 -4.66 9.40 -31.80
C GLY A 57 -3.31 9.52 -31.09
N LYS A 58 -2.88 10.76 -30.85
CA LYS A 58 -1.59 11.08 -30.24
C LYS A 58 -1.67 10.85 -28.72
N ARG A 59 -0.94 9.85 -28.22
CA ARG A 59 -0.65 9.69 -26.79
C ARG A 59 0.64 10.42 -26.48
N ARG A 60 0.69 11.18 -25.38
CA ARG A 60 1.92 11.72 -24.82
C ARG A 60 2.29 10.93 -23.57
N LYS A 61 3.58 10.74 -23.41
CA LYS A 61 4.20 10.21 -22.20
C LYS A 61 4.20 11.33 -21.15
N LEU A 62 3.64 11.05 -19.98
CA LEU A 62 3.66 11.92 -18.82
C LEU A 62 4.40 11.20 -17.69
N THR A 63 5.49 11.80 -17.25
CA THR A 63 6.29 11.32 -16.12
C THR A 63 5.72 11.90 -14.83
N ILE A 64 5.34 11.03 -13.89
CA ILE A 64 4.79 11.40 -12.58
C ILE A 64 5.90 11.44 -11.53
N LEU A 65 6.76 10.42 -11.51
CA LEU A 65 7.97 10.37 -10.69
C LEU A 65 9.17 10.25 -11.62
N ASP A 66 10.19 11.08 -11.36
CA ASP A 66 11.41 11.19 -12.17
C ASP A 66 12.63 11.02 -11.27
N ASP A 67 13.37 9.94 -11.48
CA ASP A 67 14.60 9.52 -10.80
C ASP A 67 14.60 9.63 -9.26
N VAL A 68 13.51 9.19 -8.63
CA VAL A 68 13.34 9.35 -7.17
C VAL A 68 14.10 8.26 -6.41
N SER A 69 14.94 8.65 -5.46
CA SER A 69 15.75 7.74 -4.64
C SER A 69 15.70 8.10 -3.15
N GLY A 70 15.73 7.10 -2.26
CA GLY A 70 15.64 7.34 -0.83
C GLY A 70 15.45 6.07 0.01
N ILE A 71 15.40 6.27 1.33
CA ILE A 71 15.31 5.20 2.33
C ILE A 71 14.33 5.61 3.43
N ILE A 72 13.35 4.75 3.70
CA ILE A 72 12.48 4.83 4.87
C ILE A 72 13.03 3.87 5.93
N ARG A 73 13.52 4.45 7.03
CA ARG A 73 14.11 3.69 8.12
C ARG A 73 13.04 3.20 9.11
N PRO A 74 13.22 2.00 9.69
CA PRO A 74 12.34 1.52 10.74
C PRO A 74 12.39 2.43 11.97
N SER A 75 11.33 2.41 12.76
CA SER A 75 11.23 3.17 14.03
C SER A 75 11.35 4.69 13.87
N ARG A 76 11.05 5.23 12.68
CA ARG A 76 11.00 6.67 12.41
C ARG A 76 9.73 7.04 11.68
N MET A 77 9.22 8.24 11.96
CA MET A 77 8.19 8.87 11.15
C MET A 77 8.85 9.66 10.01
N THR A 78 8.45 9.38 8.77
CA THR A 78 8.92 10.12 7.59
C THR A 78 7.77 10.96 7.05
N LEU A 79 7.98 12.27 6.97
CA LEU A 79 6.99 13.22 6.45
C LEU A 79 7.28 13.53 4.98
N LEU A 80 6.32 13.29 4.09
CA LEU A 80 6.41 13.60 2.67
C LEU A 80 5.59 14.86 2.35
N LEU A 81 6.27 15.96 2.04
CA LEU A 81 5.65 17.24 1.68
C LEU A 81 5.84 17.57 0.21
N GLY A 82 4.87 18.26 -0.37
CA GLY A 82 4.94 18.73 -1.75
C GLY A 82 3.63 19.37 -2.20
N PRO A 83 3.65 20.23 -3.23
CA PRO A 83 2.45 20.89 -3.75
C PRO A 83 1.44 19.88 -4.33
N PRO A 84 0.18 20.27 -4.58
CA PRO A 84 -0.76 19.44 -5.32
C PRO A 84 -0.14 18.94 -6.64
N SER A 85 -0.47 17.70 -7.04
CA SER A 85 0.08 17.06 -8.25
C SER A 85 1.58 16.72 -8.23
N SER A 86 2.28 16.84 -7.11
CA SER A 86 3.72 16.51 -7.02
C SER A 86 4.04 15.00 -6.97
N GLY A 87 3.08 14.12 -7.24
CA GLY A 87 3.31 12.66 -7.23
C GLY A 87 3.37 11.98 -5.85
N LYS A 88 3.03 12.66 -4.76
CA LYS A 88 3.08 12.08 -3.38
C LYS A 88 2.29 10.77 -3.25
N THR A 89 1.04 10.80 -3.67
CA THR A 89 0.14 9.64 -3.65
C THR A 89 0.70 8.51 -4.49
N THR A 90 1.24 8.84 -5.67
CA THR A 90 1.88 7.88 -6.57
C THR A 90 3.12 7.24 -5.93
N LEU A 91 3.95 8.01 -5.25
CA LEU A 91 5.12 7.51 -4.53
C LEU A 91 4.69 6.56 -3.40
N LEU A 92 3.71 6.93 -2.59
CA LEU A 92 3.22 6.08 -1.49
C LEU A 92 2.59 4.77 -2.01
N LEU A 93 1.82 4.84 -3.09
CA LEU A 93 1.25 3.65 -3.74
C LEU A 93 2.32 2.76 -4.36
N ALA A 94 3.35 3.33 -4.99
CA ALA A 94 4.47 2.59 -5.55
C ALA A 94 5.25 1.85 -4.45
N LEU A 95 5.56 2.54 -3.35
CA LEU A 95 6.22 1.94 -2.19
C LEU A 95 5.37 0.81 -1.59
N ALA A 96 4.06 1.00 -1.43
CA ALA A 96 3.14 -0.02 -0.91
C ALA A 96 2.85 -1.17 -1.89
N GLY A 97 3.41 -1.16 -3.11
CA GLY A 97 3.14 -2.16 -4.14
C GLY A 97 1.69 -2.15 -4.64
N ARG A 98 0.98 -1.03 -4.53
CA ARG A 98 -0.42 -0.86 -4.96
C ARG A 98 -0.57 0.10 -6.14
N LEU A 99 0.48 0.23 -6.94
CA LEU A 99 0.43 1.05 -8.13
C LEU A 99 -0.47 0.39 -9.19
N GLY A 100 -1.28 1.17 -9.89
CA GLY A 100 -2.21 0.64 -10.90
C GLY A 100 -1.49 0.15 -12.16
N ASP A 101 -2.06 -0.87 -12.81
CA ASP A 101 -1.47 -1.56 -13.98
C ASP A 101 -1.23 -0.67 -15.21
N HIS A 102 -1.91 0.47 -15.28
CA HIS A 102 -1.76 1.45 -16.36
C HIS A 102 -0.51 2.32 -16.23
N LEU A 103 0.20 2.23 -15.10
CA LEU A 103 1.41 2.98 -14.81
C LEU A 103 2.65 2.12 -15.09
N GLN A 104 3.56 2.63 -15.91
CA GLN A 104 4.85 2.00 -16.14
C GLN A 104 5.80 2.42 -15.03
N THR A 105 6.37 1.44 -14.32
CA THR A 105 7.34 1.67 -13.25
C THR A 105 8.70 1.16 -13.67
N SER A 106 9.74 1.96 -13.46
CA SER A 106 11.13 1.52 -13.57
C SER A 106 11.92 1.95 -12.33
N GLY A 107 13.11 1.38 -12.15
CA GLY A 107 13.88 1.50 -10.90
C GLY A 107 13.70 0.29 -9.99
N LYS A 108 14.14 0.42 -8.74
CA LYS A 108 14.11 -0.67 -7.76
C LYS A 108 13.47 -0.20 -6.46
N ILE A 109 12.57 -1.02 -5.92
CA ILE A 109 12.04 -0.88 -4.56
C ILE A 109 12.34 -2.18 -3.82
N THR A 110 12.93 -2.08 -2.64
CA THR A 110 13.32 -3.23 -1.83
C THR A 110 12.87 -3.07 -0.39
N TYR A 111 12.46 -4.19 0.21
CA TYR A 111 12.12 -4.35 1.62
C TYR A 111 13.21 -5.20 2.26
N ASN A 112 14.05 -4.61 3.13
CA ASN A 112 15.23 -5.28 3.70
C ASN A 112 16.13 -5.97 2.65
N GLY A 113 16.28 -5.36 1.48
CA GLY A 113 17.08 -5.90 0.37
C GLY A 113 16.32 -6.80 -0.61
N HIS A 114 15.13 -7.27 -0.26
CA HIS A 114 14.29 -8.10 -1.13
C HIS A 114 13.44 -7.26 -2.07
N GLY A 115 13.43 -7.59 -3.35
CA GLY A 115 12.60 -6.91 -4.34
C GLY A 115 11.10 -7.21 -4.19
N LEU A 116 10.26 -6.38 -4.81
CA LEU A 116 8.79 -6.54 -4.78
C LEU A 116 8.26 -7.86 -5.42
N LYS A 117 9.12 -8.62 -6.12
CA LYS A 117 8.77 -9.94 -6.68
C LYS A 117 9.07 -11.08 -5.69
N GLU A 118 10.05 -10.89 -4.82
CA GLU A 118 10.47 -11.86 -3.81
C GLU A 118 9.65 -11.71 -2.52
N PHE A 119 9.15 -10.50 -2.30
CA PHE A 119 8.43 -10.10 -1.11
C PHE A 119 7.06 -9.54 -1.50
N VAL A 120 6.02 -9.81 -0.71
CA VAL A 120 4.67 -9.28 -0.95
C VAL A 120 4.47 -8.03 -0.09
N PRO A 121 4.66 -6.81 -0.62
CA PRO A 121 4.65 -5.57 0.17
C PRO A 121 3.32 -5.36 0.89
N GLN A 122 2.22 -5.82 0.32
CA GLN A 122 0.87 -5.63 0.86
C GLN A 122 0.63 -6.42 2.16
N ARG A 123 1.48 -7.41 2.47
CA ARG A 123 1.44 -8.13 3.76
C ARG A 123 2.18 -7.41 4.87
N THR A 124 3.04 -6.46 4.54
CA THR A 124 3.96 -5.83 5.51
C THR A 124 3.84 -4.30 5.55
N SER A 125 3.29 -3.71 4.49
CA SER A 125 2.92 -2.32 4.42
C SER A 125 1.43 -2.20 4.15
N SER A 126 0.80 -1.26 4.85
CA SER A 126 -0.59 -0.89 4.64
C SER A 126 -0.63 0.54 4.10
N TYR A 127 -1.42 0.75 3.06
CA TYR A 127 -1.70 2.07 2.51
C TYR A 127 -3.09 2.50 2.96
N VAL A 128 -3.16 3.64 3.64
CA VAL A 128 -4.41 4.29 4.05
C VAL A 128 -4.67 5.41 3.04
N SER A 129 -5.80 5.33 2.34
CA SER A 129 -6.20 6.33 1.35
C SER A 129 -6.67 7.62 2.01
N GLN A 130 -6.78 8.69 1.22
CA GLN A 130 -7.36 9.95 1.67
C GLN A 130 -8.88 9.84 1.93
N GLN A 131 -9.54 8.90 1.27
CA GLN A 131 -10.96 8.61 1.45
C GLN A 131 -11.10 7.27 2.15
N ASP A 132 -12.00 7.23 3.12
CA ASP A 132 -12.37 6.01 3.82
C ASP A 132 -13.75 5.53 3.32
N TRP A 133 -13.86 4.24 3.01
CA TRP A 133 -15.10 3.60 2.59
C TRP A 133 -15.61 2.74 3.75
N HIS A 134 -16.69 3.18 4.38
CA HIS A 134 -17.33 2.48 5.49
C HIS A 134 -18.81 2.24 5.19
N ILE A 135 -19.36 1.15 5.73
CA ILE A 135 -20.79 0.83 5.67
C ILE A 135 -21.48 1.68 6.73
N ALA A 136 -22.39 2.56 6.32
CA ALA A 136 -22.99 3.56 7.20
C ALA A 136 -23.91 2.94 8.27
N GLU A 137 -24.42 1.76 8.00
CA GLU A 137 -25.32 0.99 8.87
C GLU A 137 -24.59 0.22 9.97
N MET A 138 -23.26 0.14 9.92
CA MET A 138 -22.46 -0.59 10.90
C MET A 138 -21.90 0.32 11.98
N THR A 139 -21.96 -0.15 13.23
CA THR A 139 -21.23 0.49 14.33
C THR A 139 -19.72 0.29 14.18
N VAL A 140 -18.94 1.09 14.92
CA VAL A 140 -17.48 0.96 14.96
C VAL A 140 -17.06 -0.46 15.39
N LYS A 141 -17.75 -1.03 16.39
CA LYS A 141 -17.45 -2.38 16.89
C LYS A 141 -17.67 -3.43 15.81
N GLU A 142 -18.80 -3.37 15.11
CA GLU A 142 -19.12 -4.31 14.03
C GLU A 142 -18.15 -4.17 12.86
N THR A 143 -17.75 -2.95 12.52
CA THR A 143 -16.79 -2.68 11.44
C THR A 143 -15.41 -3.27 11.75
N LEU A 144 -14.95 -3.12 12.99
CA LEU A 144 -13.69 -3.71 13.44
C LEU A 144 -13.76 -5.23 13.54
N ASP A 145 -14.88 -5.79 14.02
CA ASP A 145 -15.07 -7.25 14.08
C ASP A 145 -15.10 -7.87 12.67
N LEU A 146 -15.82 -7.25 11.74
CA LEU A 146 -15.81 -7.66 10.33
C LEU A 146 -14.40 -7.59 9.73
N SER A 147 -13.69 -6.48 9.95
CA SER A 147 -12.31 -6.30 9.47
C SER A 147 -11.38 -7.37 10.04
N ALA A 148 -11.49 -7.70 11.33
CA ALA A 148 -10.71 -8.74 11.98
C ALA A 148 -10.98 -10.12 11.36
N ARG A 149 -12.24 -10.45 11.09
CA ARG A 149 -12.63 -11.72 10.43
C ARG A 149 -12.11 -11.81 8.99
N CYS A 150 -12.14 -10.71 8.23
CA CYS A 150 -11.69 -10.70 6.83
C CYS A 150 -10.16 -10.69 6.67
N GLN A 151 -9.44 -9.97 7.53
CA GLN A 151 -7.97 -9.90 7.47
C GLN A 151 -7.32 -11.16 8.03
N GLY A 152 -8.07 -11.93 8.82
CA GLY A 152 -7.55 -13.08 9.52
C GLY A 152 -6.48 -12.69 10.54
N VAL A 153 -5.88 -13.71 11.12
CA VAL A 153 -4.96 -13.60 12.26
C VAL A 153 -3.49 -13.66 11.86
N GLY A 154 -3.18 -14.04 10.61
CA GLY A 154 -1.83 -14.02 10.04
C GLY A 154 -0.72 -14.49 11.01
N PHE A 155 0.41 -13.79 10.99
CA PHE A 155 1.54 -14.01 11.91
C PHE A 155 1.26 -13.63 13.37
N LYS A 156 0.08 -13.10 13.69
CA LYS A 156 -0.25 -12.62 15.03
C LYS A 156 -0.39 -13.78 16.00
N TYR A 157 -0.98 -14.91 15.60
CA TYR A 157 -1.04 -16.10 16.48
C TYR A 157 0.35 -16.67 16.76
N ASP A 158 1.21 -16.81 15.74
CA ASP A 158 2.57 -17.32 15.94
C ASP A 158 3.36 -16.43 16.91
N MET A 159 3.21 -15.11 16.76
CA MET A 159 3.84 -14.14 17.64
C MET A 159 3.26 -14.16 19.05
N LEU A 160 1.94 -14.32 19.20
CA LEU A 160 1.26 -14.46 20.48
C LEU A 160 1.69 -15.76 21.18
N MET A 161 1.80 -16.87 20.46
CA MET A 161 2.33 -18.13 20.98
C MET A 161 3.77 -17.99 21.44
N GLU A 162 4.63 -17.33 20.65
CA GLU A 162 6.03 -17.10 21.01
C GLU A 162 6.15 -16.18 22.24
N LEU A 163 5.32 -15.14 22.33
CA LEU A 163 5.20 -14.29 23.52
C LEU A 163 4.83 -15.13 24.75
N THR A 164 3.75 -15.90 24.67
CA THR A 164 3.28 -16.77 25.77
C THR A 164 4.35 -17.77 26.17
N ARG A 165 5.08 -18.35 25.21
CA ARG A 165 6.20 -19.27 25.47
C ARG A 165 7.30 -18.59 26.27
N ARG A 166 7.69 -17.36 25.90
CA ARG A 166 8.73 -16.59 26.59
C ARG A 166 8.28 -16.10 27.96
N GLU A 167 7.04 -15.68 28.11
CA GLU A 167 6.47 -15.30 29.40
C GLU A 167 6.50 -16.47 30.38
N LYS A 168 6.16 -17.68 29.91
CA LYS A 168 6.23 -18.90 30.71
C LYS A 168 7.67 -19.25 31.14
N ILE A 169 8.63 -19.13 30.23
CA ILE A 169 10.06 -19.35 30.54
C ILE A 169 10.58 -18.32 31.55
N ALA A 170 10.15 -17.07 31.44
CA ALA A 170 10.53 -15.99 32.34
C ALA A 170 9.79 -16.02 33.69
N GLY A 171 8.90 -16.98 33.92
CA GLY A 171 8.07 -17.07 35.14
C GLY A 171 7.07 -15.92 35.29
N ILE A 172 6.73 -15.26 34.18
CA ILE A 172 5.80 -14.13 34.15
C ILE A 172 4.38 -14.69 33.99
N ARG A 173 3.43 -14.21 34.81
CA ARG A 173 2.01 -14.53 34.60
C ARG A 173 1.57 -14.02 33.22
N PRO A 174 1.00 -14.89 32.35
CA PRO A 174 0.44 -14.47 31.08
C PRO A 174 -0.70 -13.46 31.31
N ASP A 175 -0.82 -12.48 30.42
CA ASP A 175 -1.84 -11.45 30.51
C ASP A 175 -3.24 -12.07 30.26
N GLU A 176 -4.23 -11.78 31.11
CA GLU A 176 -5.58 -12.34 30.98
C GLU A 176 -6.22 -11.97 29.64
N ASP A 177 -5.98 -10.73 29.16
CA ASP A 177 -6.46 -10.27 27.85
C ASP A 177 -5.86 -11.11 26.71
N LEU A 178 -4.56 -11.42 26.76
CA LEU A 178 -3.89 -12.27 25.77
C LEU A 178 -4.46 -13.69 25.79
N ASP A 179 -4.71 -14.20 26.99
CA ASP A 179 -5.25 -15.54 27.21
C ASP A 179 -6.68 -15.68 26.67
N ILE A 180 -7.49 -14.61 26.74
CA ILE A 180 -8.80 -14.52 26.08
C ILE A 180 -8.64 -14.55 24.56
N PHE A 181 -7.68 -13.79 24.01
CA PHE A 181 -7.42 -13.80 22.56
C PHE A 181 -6.87 -15.14 22.03
N MET A 182 -6.20 -15.95 22.85
CA MET A 182 -5.70 -17.27 22.44
C MET A 182 -6.75 -18.40 22.53
N LYS A 183 -7.78 -18.23 23.36
CA LYS A 183 -8.79 -19.28 23.65
C LYS A 183 -10.00 -19.25 22.70
N VAL A 184 -10.06 -18.28 21.78
CA VAL A 184 -11.10 -18.16 20.75
C VAL A 184 -10.62 -18.76 19.44
#